data_AF-A0A2W4RBD3-F1
#
_entry.id   AF-A0A2W4RBD3-F1
#
_cell.length_a   1.000
_cell.length_b   1.000
_cell.length_c   1.000
_cell.angle_alpha   90.00
_cell.angle_beta   90.00
_cell.angle_gamma   90.00
#
_symmetry.space_group_name_H-M   'P 1'
#
loop_
_entity.id
_entity.type
_entity.pdbx_description
1 polymer ?
#
loop_
_entity_poly.entity_id
_entity_poly.type
_entity_poly.pdbx_seq_one_letter_code
_entity_poly.pdbx_strand_id
1 'polypeptide(L)'
;MLTKEAVMEIKILSRRGMSIRAIAKELKISRNTVRKYLRGEAVKEVARRRPGRPRKLEPYEDWIRRRVEAAAPIRLPATVLHREIKAMGYDGTERTVRRFIAGLQPKAVPEPVVRFETPPGHQAQMDWGEYRLGRRKVYAFVGVLAYSRWLYLEYVESMRAEVLVACHRRMLGDFGGVPREILYDNMKTVVTHRDAYGPGRHRFHDAIWSLAAECGYRPKLCRPARPQTKGKVERAIDYIATSFFYPYVTRLALEGRVPELEELNAEARLWCGTVANVRVHATTKARPVDRLIEDREAMQPYTGPSTVPESTVARRWPRYPLQRSPREYDALLLQEGAQ
;
A
#
# COMPACT_ATOMS: atom_id res chain seq x y z
N MET A 1 22.40 -24.87 -15.80
CA MET A 1 23.24 -25.88 -16.49
C MET A 1 22.32 -26.86 -17.18
N LEU A 2 22.75 -27.48 -18.28
CA LEU A 2 22.01 -28.59 -18.87
C LEU A 2 22.23 -29.84 -18.01
N THR A 3 21.20 -30.67 -17.86
CA THR A 3 21.31 -31.95 -17.16
C THR A 3 22.23 -32.90 -17.93
N LYS A 4 22.80 -33.91 -17.25
CA LYS A 4 23.63 -34.94 -17.92
C LYS A 4 22.87 -35.63 -19.06
N GLU A 5 21.56 -35.83 -18.87
CA GLU A 5 20.63 -36.36 -19.87
C GLU A 5 20.58 -35.48 -21.11
N ALA A 6 20.37 -34.17 -20.94
CA ALA A 6 20.28 -33.24 -22.07
C ALA A 6 21.60 -33.12 -22.85
N VAL A 7 22.76 -33.26 -22.19
CA VAL A 7 24.06 -33.30 -22.86
C VAL A 7 24.25 -34.59 -23.66
N MET A 8 23.77 -35.72 -23.14
CA MET A 8 23.80 -37.00 -23.84
C MET A 8 22.87 -36.99 -25.05
N GLU A 9 21.70 -36.38 -24.91
CA GLU A 9 20.70 -36.23 -25.97
C GLU A 9 21.22 -35.37 -27.13
N ILE A 10 21.93 -34.27 -26.86
CA ILE A 10 22.64 -33.49 -27.89
C ILE A 10 23.61 -34.37 -28.72
N LYS A 11 24.39 -35.24 -28.05
CA LYS A 11 25.36 -36.12 -28.72
C LYS A 11 24.66 -37.22 -29.54
N ILE A 12 23.56 -37.78 -29.02
CA ILE A 12 22.76 -38.79 -29.72
C ILE A 12 22.15 -38.20 -30.98
N LEU A 13 21.49 -37.04 -30.88
CA LEU A 13 20.84 -36.39 -32.02
C LEU A 13 21.85 -35.95 -33.09
N SER A 14 23.04 -35.50 -32.69
CA SER A 14 24.11 -35.19 -33.63
C SER A 14 24.67 -36.43 -34.33
N ARG A 15 24.80 -37.57 -33.64
CA ARG A 15 25.22 -38.85 -34.26
C ARG A 15 24.18 -39.40 -35.22
N ARG A 16 22.90 -39.08 -34.99
CA ARG A 16 21.79 -39.38 -35.93
C ARG A 16 21.75 -38.44 -37.14
N GLY A 17 22.75 -37.58 -37.33
CA GLY A 17 22.87 -36.71 -38.51
C GLY A 17 22.05 -35.42 -38.44
N MET A 18 21.44 -35.08 -37.31
CA MET A 18 20.69 -33.84 -37.19
C MET A 18 21.61 -32.61 -37.18
N SER A 19 21.20 -31.56 -37.90
CA SER A 19 21.93 -30.28 -37.89
C SER A 19 21.82 -29.57 -36.54
N ILE A 20 22.83 -28.76 -36.20
CA ILE A 20 22.86 -27.95 -34.96
C ILE A 20 21.59 -27.09 -34.80
N ARG A 21 21.01 -26.60 -35.90
CA ARG A 21 19.77 -25.81 -35.88
C ARG A 21 18.56 -26.67 -35.49
N ALA A 22 18.48 -27.91 -35.99
CA ALA A 22 17.42 -28.84 -35.64
C ALA A 22 17.50 -29.24 -34.17
N ILE A 23 18.69 -29.60 -33.68
CA ILE A 23 18.92 -29.96 -32.27
C ILE A 23 18.57 -28.80 -31.32
N ALA A 24 18.94 -27.57 -31.67
CA ALA A 24 18.61 -26.38 -30.89
C ALA A 24 17.09 -26.13 -30.79
N LYS A 25 16.34 -26.41 -31.88
CA LYS A 25 14.89 -26.27 -31.92
C LYS A 25 14.20 -27.37 -31.11
N GLU A 26 14.66 -28.60 -31.24
CA GLU A 26 14.12 -29.78 -30.55
C GLU A 26 14.28 -29.66 -29.03
N LEU A 27 15.51 -29.38 -28.58
CA LEU A 27 15.85 -29.32 -27.16
C LEU A 27 15.62 -27.93 -26.54
N LYS A 28 15.06 -26.98 -27.31
CA LYS A 28 14.80 -25.59 -26.89
C LYS A 28 16.00 -24.91 -26.23
N ILE A 29 17.20 -25.12 -26.77
CA ILE A 29 18.47 -24.58 -26.25
C ILE A 29 19.19 -23.77 -27.32
N SER A 30 20.05 -22.85 -26.90
CA SER A 30 20.74 -21.98 -27.87
C SER A 30 21.66 -22.79 -28.79
N ARG A 31 21.75 -22.39 -30.07
CA ARG A 31 22.67 -22.98 -31.06
C ARG A 31 24.13 -22.93 -30.59
N ASN A 32 24.49 -21.90 -29.83
CA ASN A 32 25.81 -21.75 -29.23
C ASN A 32 26.07 -22.80 -28.15
N THR A 33 25.05 -23.15 -27.37
CA THR A 33 25.11 -24.20 -26.36
C THR A 33 25.28 -25.58 -27.01
N VAL A 34 24.48 -25.91 -28.03
CA VAL A 34 24.61 -27.17 -28.79
C VAL A 34 26.02 -27.30 -29.38
N ARG A 35 26.51 -26.24 -30.03
CA ARG A 35 27.85 -26.22 -30.63
C ARG A 35 28.95 -26.40 -29.57
N LYS A 36 28.81 -25.76 -28.40
CA LYS A 36 29.73 -25.90 -27.27
C LYS A 36 29.85 -27.35 -26.79
N TYR A 37 28.72 -28.05 -26.61
CA TYR A 37 28.73 -29.44 -26.12
C TYR A 37 29.17 -30.46 -27.17
N LEU A 38 28.95 -30.20 -28.47
CA LEU A 38 29.43 -31.08 -29.55
C LEU A 38 30.94 -30.99 -29.80
N ARG A 39 31.55 -29.81 -29.58
CA ARG A 39 33.01 -29.63 -29.72
C ARG A 39 33.84 -30.31 -28.63
N GLY A 40 33.21 -30.98 -27.67
CA GLY A 40 33.95 -31.61 -26.57
C GLY A 40 34.62 -30.61 -25.63
N GLU A 41 34.23 -29.33 -25.66
CA GLU A 41 34.57 -28.37 -24.61
C GLU A 41 33.87 -28.84 -23.33
N ALA A 42 34.53 -29.77 -22.63
CA ALA A 42 34.17 -30.17 -21.28
C ALA A 42 33.89 -28.90 -20.51
N VAL A 43 32.73 -28.85 -19.85
CA VAL A 43 32.40 -27.78 -18.94
C VAL A 43 33.57 -27.73 -17.96
N LYS A 44 34.52 -26.79 -18.14
CA LYS A 44 35.35 -26.33 -17.04
C LYS A 44 34.33 -26.05 -15.98
N GLU A 45 34.34 -26.84 -14.91
CA GLU A 45 33.54 -26.57 -13.73
C GLU A 45 33.71 -25.08 -13.50
N VAL A 46 32.63 -24.33 -13.64
CA VAL A 46 32.66 -22.91 -13.28
C VAL A 46 33.03 -22.97 -11.81
N ALA A 47 34.28 -22.66 -11.51
CA ALA A 47 34.82 -22.67 -10.17
C ALA A 47 33.74 -22.04 -9.30
N ARG A 48 33.22 -22.83 -8.34
CA ARG A 48 32.22 -22.37 -7.37
C ARG A 48 32.62 -20.96 -7.01
N ARG A 49 31.72 -19.99 -7.22
CA ARG A 49 31.96 -18.57 -6.89
C ARG A 49 32.80 -18.54 -5.63
N ARG A 50 34.00 -17.95 -5.71
CA ARG A 50 34.89 -17.77 -4.55
C ARG A 50 33.99 -17.38 -3.36
N PRO A 51 34.10 -18.03 -2.19
CA PRO A 51 33.30 -17.66 -1.05
C PRO A 51 33.37 -16.13 -0.93
N GLY A 52 32.19 -15.50 -0.96
CA GLY A 52 32.10 -14.05 -0.92
C GLY A 52 32.92 -13.53 0.25
N ARG A 53 33.54 -12.36 0.07
CA ARG A 53 34.35 -11.65 1.09
C ARG A 53 33.89 -12.00 2.51
N PRO A 54 34.79 -12.45 3.41
CA PRO A 54 34.43 -12.88 4.75
C PRO A 54 33.53 -11.81 5.39
N ARG A 55 32.37 -12.24 5.90
CA ARG A 55 31.39 -11.29 6.41
C ARG A 55 31.95 -10.76 7.72
N LYS A 56 32.11 -9.45 7.84
CA LYS A 56 32.58 -8.80 9.09
C LYS A 56 31.81 -9.27 10.34
N LEU A 57 30.56 -9.73 10.18
CA LEU A 57 29.71 -10.21 11.26
C LEU A 57 29.97 -11.67 11.65
N GLU A 58 30.55 -12.48 10.77
CA GLU A 58 30.74 -13.94 10.92
C GLU A 58 31.34 -14.35 12.27
N PRO A 59 32.37 -13.66 12.82
CA PRO A 59 32.92 -14.00 14.14
C PRO A 59 31.97 -13.76 15.32
N TYR A 60 30.93 -12.95 15.12
CA TYR A 60 29.98 -12.52 16.16
C TYR A 60 28.61 -13.17 16.02
N GLU A 61 28.36 -13.93 14.95
CA GLU A 61 27.06 -14.53 14.65
C GLU A 61 26.59 -15.49 15.76
N ASP A 62 27.47 -16.37 16.23
CA ASP A 62 27.16 -17.35 17.29
C ASP A 62 26.87 -16.70 18.64
N TRP A 63 27.58 -15.61 18.93
CA TRP A 63 27.33 -14.83 20.13
C TRP A 63 25.95 -14.15 20.06
N ILE A 64 25.61 -13.54 18.92
CA ILE A 64 24.29 -12.91 18.71
C ILE A 64 23.17 -13.95 18.82
N ARG A 65 23.34 -15.15 18.26
CA ARG A 65 22.36 -16.24 18.37
C ARG A 65 22.08 -16.61 19.82
N ARG A 66 23.13 -16.94 20.58
CA ARG A 66 23.00 -17.29 22.01
C ARG A 66 22.40 -16.15 22.84
N ARG A 67 22.76 -14.90 22.53
CA ARG A 67 22.25 -13.72 23.23
C ARG A 67 20.76 -13.47 22.97
N VAL A 68 20.30 -13.68 21.74
CA VAL A 68 18.88 -13.59 21.37
C VAL A 68 18.07 -14.73 22.00
N GLU A 69 18.61 -15.94 22.01
CA GLU A 69 17.99 -17.11 22.64
C GLU A 69 17.86 -16.94 24.15
N ALA A 70 18.92 -16.50 24.83
CA ALA A 70 18.91 -16.25 26.27
C ALA A 70 17.97 -15.11 26.70
N ALA A 71 17.64 -14.19 25.78
CA ALA A 71 16.73 -13.08 26.04
C ALA A 71 15.26 -13.45 25.76
N ALA A 72 14.97 -14.62 25.18
CA ALA A 72 13.59 -15.03 24.91
C ALA A 72 12.75 -15.07 26.21
N PRO A 73 11.51 -14.57 26.22
CA PRO A 73 10.70 -14.10 25.08
C PRO A 73 10.89 -12.61 24.72
N ILE A 74 11.79 -11.89 25.38
CA ILE A 74 12.02 -10.46 25.20
C ILE A 74 12.84 -10.20 23.93
N ARG A 75 12.32 -9.32 23.06
CA ARG A 75 13.00 -8.94 21.82
C ARG A 75 14.05 -7.86 22.08
N LEU A 76 15.32 -8.22 21.93
CA LEU A 76 16.42 -7.26 21.98
C LEU A 76 16.45 -6.40 20.70
N PRO A 77 16.52 -5.06 20.82
CA PRO A 77 16.76 -4.17 19.67
C PRO A 77 18.13 -4.43 19.03
N ALA A 78 18.22 -4.30 17.70
CA ALA A 78 19.48 -4.46 16.97
C ALA A 78 20.57 -3.46 17.39
N THR A 79 20.16 -2.29 17.91
CA THR A 79 21.04 -1.27 18.48
C THR A 79 21.78 -1.76 19.73
N VAL A 80 21.10 -2.53 20.58
CA VAL A 80 21.69 -3.11 21.80
C VAL A 80 22.74 -4.15 21.42
N LEU A 81 22.36 -5.10 20.57
CA LEU A 81 23.25 -6.17 20.10
C LEU A 81 24.45 -5.61 19.32
N HIS A 82 24.24 -4.55 18.53
CA HIS A 82 25.33 -3.85 17.83
C HIS A 82 26.31 -3.20 18.81
N ARG A 83 25.83 -2.55 19.87
CA ARG A 83 26.68 -1.96 20.91
C ARG A 83 27.53 -3.03 21.61
N GLU A 84 26.92 -4.16 21.95
CA GLU A 84 27.59 -5.26 22.63
C GLU A 84 28.70 -5.87 21.76
N ILE A 85 28.44 -6.19 20.48
CA ILE A 85 29.48 -6.73 19.59
C ILE A 85 30.52 -5.68 19.19
N LYS A 86 30.16 -4.38 19.14
CA LYS A 86 31.11 -3.29 18.88
C LYS A 86 32.15 -3.20 20.01
N ALA A 87 31.74 -3.43 21.26
CA ALA A 87 32.67 -3.55 22.38
C ALA A 87 33.58 -4.80 22.27
N MET A 88 33.15 -5.83 21.55
CA MET A 88 33.94 -7.04 21.24
C MET A 88 34.81 -6.89 19.98
N GLY A 89 34.94 -5.67 19.44
CA GLY A 89 35.80 -5.37 18.28
C GLY A 89 35.09 -5.38 16.91
N TYR A 90 33.75 -5.45 16.87
CA TYR A 90 33.03 -5.41 15.60
C TYR A 90 33.06 -4.02 14.95
N ASP A 91 33.73 -3.93 13.80
CA ASP A 91 33.84 -2.72 12.95
C ASP A 91 32.81 -2.71 11.79
N GLY A 92 31.59 -3.16 12.05
CA GLY A 92 30.52 -3.14 11.05
C GLY A 92 29.33 -2.28 11.47
N THR A 93 28.37 -2.16 10.55
CA THR A 93 27.19 -1.30 10.75
C THR A 93 26.07 -2.03 11.49
N GLU A 94 25.29 -1.28 12.27
CA GLU A 94 24.07 -1.77 12.95
C GLU A 94 23.08 -2.40 11.94
N ARG A 95 23.01 -1.85 10.72
CA ARG A 95 22.17 -2.39 9.63
C ARG A 95 22.48 -3.86 9.30
N THR A 96 23.75 -4.25 9.42
CA THR A 96 24.19 -5.64 9.17
C THR A 96 23.71 -6.57 10.27
N VAL A 97 23.81 -6.13 11.54
CA VAL A 97 23.30 -6.83 12.72
C VAL A 97 21.78 -6.98 12.64
N ARG A 98 21.07 -5.91 12.31
CA ARG A 98 19.61 -5.89 12.13
C ARG A 98 19.15 -6.90 11.08
N ARG A 99 19.86 -6.99 9.95
CA ARG A 99 19.57 -7.95 8.87
C ARG A 99 19.78 -9.39 9.33
N PHE A 100 20.85 -9.64 10.08
CA PHE A 100 21.16 -10.96 10.62
C PHE A 100 20.10 -11.43 11.62
N ILE A 101 19.74 -10.58 12.59
CA ILE A 101 18.68 -10.88 13.57
C ILE A 101 17.35 -11.18 12.87
N ALA A 102 16.99 -10.43 11.83
CA ALA A 102 15.78 -10.69 11.06
C ALA A 102 15.77 -12.07 10.38
N GLY A 103 16.94 -12.63 10.07
CA GLY A 103 17.08 -13.99 9.54
C GLY A 103 17.07 -15.10 10.59
N LEU A 104 17.32 -14.77 11.87
CA LEU A 104 17.23 -15.71 12.99
C LEU A 104 15.80 -15.92 13.47
N GLN A 105 14.91 -14.97 13.20
CA GLN A 105 13.51 -15.12 13.55
C GLN A 105 12.87 -16.15 12.60
N PRO A 106 12.11 -17.13 13.11
CA PRO A 106 11.24 -17.90 12.24
C PRO A 106 10.40 -16.88 11.46
N LYS A 107 10.38 -16.99 10.14
CA LYS A 107 9.37 -16.28 9.35
C LYS A 107 8.06 -16.75 9.93
N ALA A 108 7.40 -15.91 10.72
CA ALA A 108 6.04 -16.16 11.15
C ALA A 108 5.28 -16.37 9.84
N VAL A 109 4.92 -17.63 9.56
CA VAL A 109 3.94 -17.93 8.54
C VAL A 109 2.72 -17.18 9.08
N PRO A 110 2.28 -16.08 8.45
CA PRO A 110 1.10 -15.41 8.95
C PRO A 110 0.02 -16.49 8.98
N GLU A 111 -0.58 -16.71 10.14
CA GLU A 111 -1.73 -17.60 10.27
C GLU A 111 -2.66 -17.30 9.10
N PRO A 112 -3.20 -18.32 8.41
CA PRO A 112 -4.13 -18.11 7.33
C PRO A 112 -5.32 -17.34 7.90
N VAL A 113 -5.30 -16.03 7.73
CA VAL A 113 -6.38 -15.17 8.18
C VAL A 113 -7.54 -15.52 7.28
N VAL A 114 -8.48 -16.31 7.79
CA VAL A 114 -9.80 -16.49 7.18
C VAL A 114 -10.46 -15.12 7.24
N ARG A 115 -10.15 -14.28 6.25
CA ARG A 115 -10.74 -12.97 6.07
C ARG A 115 -12.14 -13.22 5.54
N PHE A 116 -13.13 -13.14 6.41
CA PHE A 116 -14.53 -13.09 5.98
C PHE A 116 -14.70 -11.90 5.03
N GLU A 117 -14.91 -12.18 3.75
CA GLU A 117 -15.35 -11.15 2.81
C GLU A 117 -16.79 -10.76 3.17
N THR A 118 -17.04 -9.46 3.16
CA THR A 118 -18.35 -8.90 3.46
C THR A 118 -19.17 -8.92 2.18
N PRO A 119 -20.44 -9.37 2.19
CA PRO A 119 -21.29 -9.35 1.00
C PRO A 119 -21.47 -7.92 0.43
N PRO A 120 -21.85 -7.79 -0.85
CA PRO A 120 -22.22 -6.51 -1.44
C PRO A 120 -23.31 -5.80 -0.62
N GLY A 121 -23.20 -4.47 -0.52
CA GLY A 121 -24.11 -3.58 0.19
C GLY A 121 -24.18 -3.78 1.70
N HIS A 122 -23.42 -4.72 2.27
CA HIS A 122 -23.57 -5.08 3.67
C HIS A 122 -22.90 -4.08 4.61
N GLN A 123 -21.63 -3.74 4.40
CA GLN A 123 -20.87 -2.91 5.35
C GLN A 123 -20.06 -1.83 4.66
N ALA A 124 -20.02 -0.64 5.27
CA ALA A 124 -18.96 0.35 5.04
C ALA A 124 -18.12 0.53 6.31
N GLN A 125 -16.89 1.02 6.15
CA GLN A 125 -16.01 1.39 7.26
C GLN A 125 -15.68 2.86 7.14
N MET A 126 -15.81 3.58 8.26
CA MET A 126 -15.51 5.00 8.35
C MET A 126 -14.43 5.23 9.40
N ASP A 127 -13.42 6.02 9.04
CA ASP A 127 -12.40 6.48 9.96
C ASP A 127 -11.90 7.87 9.57
N TRP A 128 -11.25 8.54 10.53
CA TRP A 128 -10.59 9.81 10.30
C TRP A 128 -9.09 9.63 10.08
N GLY A 129 -8.55 10.31 9.08
CA GLY A 129 -7.12 10.57 8.97
C GLY A 129 -6.79 11.98 9.46
N GLU A 130 -5.69 12.15 10.19
CA GLU A 130 -5.21 13.48 10.59
C GLU A 130 -4.02 13.90 9.73
N TYR A 131 -4.09 15.11 9.16
CA TYR A 131 -3.07 15.64 8.27
C TYR A 131 -2.72 17.08 8.62
N ARG A 132 -1.59 17.57 8.09
CA ARG A 132 -1.18 18.98 8.19
C ARG A 132 -1.06 19.60 6.81
N LEU A 133 -1.76 20.71 6.62
CA LEU A 133 -1.74 21.51 5.39
C LEU A 133 -1.04 22.84 5.69
N GLY A 134 0.26 22.88 5.43
CA GLY A 134 1.13 23.94 5.95
C GLY A 134 1.09 23.93 7.49
N ARG A 135 0.63 25.03 8.09
CA ARG A 135 0.48 25.15 9.55
C ARG A 135 -0.89 24.67 10.07
N ARG A 136 -1.88 24.53 9.19
CA ARG A 136 -3.27 24.16 9.53
C ARG A 136 -3.39 22.64 9.74
N LYS A 137 -4.19 22.23 10.72
CA LYS A 137 -4.59 20.82 10.89
C LYS A 137 -5.85 20.58 10.07
N VAL A 138 -5.85 19.52 9.27
CA VAL A 138 -7.02 19.10 8.49
C VAL A 138 -7.28 17.62 8.74
N TYR A 139 -8.53 17.21 8.56
CA TYR A 139 -9.01 15.88 8.86
C TYR A 139 -9.62 15.26 7.61
N ALA A 140 -9.13 14.08 7.21
CA ALA A 140 -9.73 13.31 6.14
C ALA A 140 -10.85 12.44 6.69
N PHE A 141 -12.08 12.70 6.28
CA PHE A 141 -13.18 11.76 6.40
C PHE A 141 -13.01 10.69 5.32
N VAL A 142 -12.82 9.44 5.74
CA VAL A 142 -12.58 8.32 4.82
C VAL A 142 -13.69 7.29 4.99
N GLY A 143 -14.38 6.98 3.89
CA GLY A 143 -15.38 5.93 3.81
C GLY A 143 -14.96 4.83 2.83
N VAL A 144 -15.04 3.57 3.24
CA VAL A 144 -14.70 2.43 2.37
C VAL A 144 -15.80 1.38 2.38
N LEU A 145 -16.36 1.05 1.21
CA LEU A 145 -17.27 -0.09 1.07
C LEU A 145 -16.52 -1.42 1.24
N ALA A 146 -17.04 -2.27 2.11
CA ALA A 146 -16.39 -3.49 2.56
C ALA A 146 -16.44 -4.64 1.54
N TYR A 147 -17.19 -4.51 0.44
CA TYR A 147 -17.17 -5.43 -0.69
C TYR A 147 -16.31 -4.85 -1.84
N SER A 148 -16.76 -3.79 -2.51
CA SER A 148 -16.09 -3.21 -3.68
C SER A 148 -14.72 -2.59 -3.40
N ARG A 149 -14.44 -2.20 -2.15
CA ARG A 149 -13.32 -1.29 -1.80
C ARG A 149 -13.48 0.10 -2.42
N TRP A 150 -14.70 0.49 -2.80
CA TRP A 150 -14.97 1.86 -3.23
C TRP A 150 -14.58 2.82 -2.11
N LEU A 151 -13.76 3.81 -2.46
CA LEU A 151 -13.19 4.79 -1.56
C LEU A 151 -13.87 6.14 -1.75
N TYR A 152 -14.40 6.66 -0.64
CA TYR A 152 -14.80 8.05 -0.48
C TYR A 152 -13.77 8.78 0.39
N LEU A 153 -13.41 10.00 -0.02
CA LEU A 153 -12.44 10.85 0.68
C LEU A 153 -12.91 12.31 0.61
N GLU A 154 -12.92 12.96 1.77
CA GLU A 154 -13.15 14.39 1.90
C GLU A 154 -12.32 14.96 3.06
N TYR A 155 -11.72 16.13 2.88
CA TYR A 155 -11.00 16.86 3.91
C TYR A 155 -11.88 17.95 4.54
N VAL A 156 -11.81 18.08 5.86
CA VAL A 156 -12.51 19.10 6.64
C VAL A 156 -11.60 19.65 7.73
N GLU A 157 -11.94 20.81 8.29
CA GLU A 157 -11.16 21.46 9.36
C GLU A 157 -11.64 21.07 10.76
N SER A 158 -12.73 20.29 10.87
CA SER A 158 -13.34 19.95 12.15
C SER A 158 -13.92 18.53 12.16
N MET A 159 -13.81 17.85 13.30
CA MET A 159 -14.42 16.54 13.55
C MET A 159 -15.71 16.62 14.38
N ARG A 160 -16.34 17.80 14.47
CA ARG A 160 -17.59 17.98 15.23
C ARG A 160 -18.72 17.15 14.65
N ALA A 161 -19.72 16.86 15.48
CA ALA A 161 -20.83 15.96 15.11
C ALA A 161 -21.60 16.46 13.87
N GLU A 162 -21.78 17.77 13.71
CA GLU A 162 -22.49 18.37 12.58
C GLU A 162 -21.72 18.16 11.27
N VAL A 163 -20.38 18.30 11.33
CA VAL A 163 -19.49 18.05 10.18
C VAL A 163 -19.47 16.56 9.85
N LEU A 164 -19.39 15.70 10.86
CA LEU A 164 -19.45 14.25 10.69
C LEU A 164 -20.74 13.82 9.97
N VAL A 165 -21.89 14.35 10.39
CA VAL A 165 -23.19 14.09 9.77
C VAL A 165 -23.22 14.57 8.33
N ALA A 166 -22.71 15.78 8.05
CA ALA A 166 -22.65 16.32 6.71
C ALA A 166 -21.75 15.47 5.78
N CYS A 167 -20.60 15.02 6.25
CA CYS A 167 -19.71 14.13 5.49
C CYS A 167 -20.38 12.78 5.18
N HIS A 168 -21.13 12.20 6.12
CA HIS A 168 -21.87 10.95 5.85
C HIS A 168 -22.93 11.12 4.78
N ARG A 169 -23.71 12.22 4.81
CA ARG A 169 -24.72 12.47 3.77
C ARG A 169 -24.11 12.55 2.37
N ARG A 170 -22.95 13.22 2.24
CA ARG A 170 -22.20 13.28 0.97
C ARG A 170 -21.62 11.93 0.57
N MET A 171 -21.05 11.19 1.52
CA MET A 171 -20.54 9.84 1.30
C MET A 171 -21.62 8.87 0.80
N LEU A 172 -22.80 8.87 1.42
CA LEU A 172 -23.93 8.04 0.99
C LEU A 172 -24.42 8.43 -0.41
N GLY A 173 -24.39 9.73 -0.73
CA GLY A 173 -24.64 10.25 -2.07
C GLY A 173 -23.64 9.72 -3.11
N ASP A 174 -22.35 9.72 -2.80
CA ASP A 174 -21.27 9.20 -3.66
C ASP A 174 -21.36 7.68 -3.87
N PHE A 175 -21.66 6.93 -2.80
CA PHE A 175 -21.93 5.50 -2.88
C PHE A 175 -23.13 5.21 -3.79
N GLY A 176 -24.08 6.14 -3.91
CA GLY A 176 -25.32 5.97 -4.65
C GLY A 176 -26.29 5.02 -3.95
N GLY A 177 -26.15 4.86 -2.63
CA GLY A 177 -26.93 3.94 -1.83
C GLY A 177 -26.47 3.89 -0.38
N VAL A 178 -27.28 3.26 0.46
CA VAL A 178 -27.05 3.12 1.89
C VAL A 178 -26.69 1.66 2.22
N PRO A 179 -25.50 1.40 2.80
CA PRO A 179 -25.11 0.07 3.24
C PRO A 179 -25.88 -0.34 4.50
N ARG A 180 -26.05 -1.65 4.71
CA ARG A 180 -26.79 -2.18 5.87
C ARG A 180 -26.16 -1.74 7.20
N GLU A 181 -24.84 -1.68 7.28
CA GLU A 181 -24.13 -1.21 8.48
C GLU A 181 -22.91 -0.34 8.16
N ILE A 182 -22.64 0.62 9.04
CA ILE A 182 -21.40 1.42 8.99
C ILE A 182 -20.63 1.13 10.26
N LEU A 183 -19.38 0.70 10.08
CA LEU A 183 -18.46 0.39 11.15
C LEU A 183 -17.58 1.60 11.48
N TYR A 184 -17.63 2.01 12.74
CA TYR A 184 -16.91 3.15 13.30
C TYR A 184 -15.80 2.67 14.25
N ASP A 185 -14.77 3.50 14.43
CA ASP A 185 -13.86 3.35 15.55
C ASP A 185 -14.49 3.86 16.86
N ASN A 186 -13.93 3.44 18.00
CA ASN A 186 -14.37 3.78 19.35
C ASN A 186 -13.95 5.21 19.78
N MET A 187 -13.96 6.15 18.84
CA MET A 187 -13.52 7.53 19.01
C MET A 187 -14.56 8.38 19.76
N LYS A 188 -14.12 9.38 20.54
CA LYS A 188 -14.99 10.21 21.40
C LYS A 188 -16.06 10.99 20.63
N THR A 189 -15.79 11.38 19.38
CA THR A 189 -16.76 12.05 18.49
C THR A 189 -17.93 11.13 18.13
N VAL A 190 -17.70 9.82 18.15
CA VAL A 190 -18.71 8.80 17.95
C VAL A 190 -19.28 8.33 19.29
N VAL A 191 -18.56 8.41 20.42
CA VAL A 191 -18.89 7.75 21.69
C VAL A 191 -18.97 8.73 22.87
N THR A 192 -20.17 8.94 23.43
CA THR A 192 -20.45 10.00 24.41
C THR A 192 -20.05 9.69 25.87
N HIS A 193 -20.22 8.48 26.42
CA HIS A 193 -19.90 8.22 27.84
C HIS A 193 -19.38 6.82 28.13
N ARG A 194 -18.18 6.69 28.73
CA ARG A 194 -17.77 5.46 29.43
C ARG A 194 -18.44 5.34 30.80
N ASP A 195 -19.48 4.50 30.84
CA ASP A 195 -20.11 3.79 31.96
C ASP A 195 -21.38 4.45 32.54
N ALA A 196 -22.54 3.79 32.36
CA ALA A 196 -23.77 4.05 33.13
C ALA A 196 -24.87 2.97 32.95
N TYR A 197 -25.01 2.31 31.78
CA TYR A 197 -26.16 1.40 31.55
C TYR A 197 -25.81 0.14 30.76
N GLY A 198 -25.49 -0.94 31.48
CA GLY A 198 -25.67 -2.35 31.09
C GLY A 198 -24.96 -2.88 29.82
N PRO A 199 -24.91 -4.21 29.65
CA PRO A 199 -24.32 -4.82 28.46
C PRO A 199 -25.25 -4.65 27.26
N GLY A 200 -24.80 -3.92 26.23
CA GLY A 200 -25.41 -3.94 24.90
C GLY A 200 -25.95 -2.61 24.36
N ARG A 201 -26.11 -1.56 25.19
CA ARG A 201 -26.49 -0.21 24.74
C ARG A 201 -25.27 0.72 24.70
N HIS A 202 -24.35 0.46 23.79
CA HIS A 202 -23.17 1.32 23.62
C HIS A 202 -23.49 2.57 22.77
N ARG A 203 -23.60 3.72 23.45
CA ARG A 203 -22.80 4.95 23.23
C ARG A 203 -22.51 5.36 21.78
N PHE A 204 -23.51 5.82 21.04
CA PHE A 204 -23.24 6.72 19.91
C PHE A 204 -23.68 8.14 20.27
N HIS A 205 -23.02 9.16 19.73
CA HIS A 205 -23.52 10.53 19.79
C HIS A 205 -24.92 10.58 19.15
N ASP A 206 -25.90 11.27 19.76
CA ASP A 206 -27.30 11.28 19.30
C ASP A 206 -27.42 11.62 17.81
N ALA A 207 -26.60 12.55 17.33
CA ALA A 207 -26.51 12.91 15.91
C ALA A 207 -26.25 11.73 14.95
N ILE A 208 -25.43 10.74 15.32
CA ILE A 208 -25.17 9.56 14.48
C ILE A 208 -26.32 8.58 14.55
N TRP A 209 -26.96 8.42 15.70
CA TRP A 209 -28.19 7.61 15.81
C TRP A 209 -29.33 8.21 14.99
N SER A 210 -29.54 9.52 15.07
CA SER A 210 -30.54 10.23 14.27
C SER A 210 -30.28 10.08 12.78
N LEU A 211 -29.02 10.28 12.35
CA LEU A 211 -28.65 10.08 10.95
C LEU A 211 -28.83 8.62 10.51
N ALA A 212 -28.47 7.65 11.35
CA ALA A 212 -28.66 6.24 11.07
C ALA A 212 -30.14 5.87 10.88
N ALA A 213 -31.01 6.42 11.73
CA ALA A 213 -32.45 6.23 11.64
C ALA A 213 -33.04 6.91 10.39
N GLU A 214 -32.56 8.12 10.05
CA GLU A 214 -32.97 8.87 8.86
C GLU A 214 -32.57 8.16 7.56
N CYS A 215 -31.32 7.68 7.48
CA CYS A 215 -30.77 7.08 6.27
C CYS A 215 -31.00 5.56 6.16
N GLY A 216 -31.32 4.87 7.25
CA GLY A 216 -31.63 3.43 7.24
C GLY A 216 -30.43 2.48 7.38
N TYR A 217 -29.31 2.92 7.96
CA TYR A 217 -28.15 2.04 8.25
C TYR A 217 -28.01 1.73 9.74
N ARG A 218 -27.35 0.61 10.07
CA ARG A 218 -27.02 0.26 11.46
C ARG A 218 -25.60 0.72 11.84
N PRO A 219 -25.43 1.63 12.81
CA PRO A 219 -24.10 2.00 13.28
C PRO A 219 -23.53 0.87 14.14
N LYS A 220 -22.25 0.52 13.93
CA LYS A 220 -21.52 -0.50 14.71
C LYS A 220 -20.18 0.05 15.17
N LEU A 221 -19.82 -0.19 16.42
CA LEU A 221 -18.46 0.08 16.92
C LEU A 221 -17.58 -1.15 16.69
N CYS A 222 -16.32 -0.91 16.33
CA CYS A 222 -15.30 -1.95 16.36
C CYS A 222 -15.18 -2.52 17.77
N ARG A 223 -15.24 -3.86 17.91
CA ARG A 223 -14.95 -4.52 19.18
C ARG A 223 -13.45 -4.38 19.50
N PRO A 224 -13.07 -4.02 20.74
CA PRO A 224 -11.68 -4.09 21.17
C PRO A 224 -11.12 -5.50 20.91
N ALA A 225 -9.88 -5.59 20.42
CA ALA A 225 -9.16 -6.83 20.10
C ALA A 225 -9.64 -7.64 18.86
N ARG A 226 -10.40 -7.05 17.93
CA ARG A 226 -10.61 -7.62 16.57
C ARG A 226 -10.15 -6.67 15.45
N PRO A 227 -8.82 -6.42 15.31
CA PRO A 227 -8.28 -5.55 14.26
C PRO A 227 -8.55 -6.04 12.83
N GLN A 228 -8.92 -7.32 12.65
CA GLN A 228 -9.12 -7.93 11.34
C GLN A 228 -10.28 -7.29 10.55
N THR A 229 -11.33 -6.80 11.23
CA THR A 229 -12.46 -6.14 10.56
C THR A 229 -12.14 -4.70 10.21
N LYS A 230 -11.39 -3.94 11.04
CA LYS A 230 -11.11 -2.51 10.81
C LYS A 230 -10.02 -2.25 9.76
N GLY A 231 -9.20 -3.24 9.43
CA GLY A 231 -8.04 -3.05 8.56
C GLY A 231 -8.31 -2.68 7.10
N LYS A 232 -9.56 -2.48 6.64
CA LYS A 232 -9.84 -1.99 5.26
C LYS A 232 -9.68 -0.48 5.18
N VAL A 233 -10.24 0.26 6.14
CA VAL A 233 -10.13 1.73 6.18
C VAL A 233 -8.73 2.20 6.59
N GLU A 234 -8.06 1.50 7.51
CA GLU A 234 -6.66 1.81 7.89
C GLU A 234 -5.71 1.75 6.68
N ARG A 235 -5.82 0.68 5.89
CA ARG A 235 -5.05 0.56 4.64
C ARG A 235 -5.42 1.62 3.61
N ALA A 236 -6.67 2.08 3.61
CA ALA A 236 -7.09 3.16 2.73
C ALA A 236 -6.46 4.49 3.17
N ILE A 237 -6.42 4.79 4.46
CA ILE A 237 -5.74 5.98 5.00
C ILE A 237 -4.26 5.99 4.64
N ASP A 238 -3.55 4.87 4.81
CA ASP A 238 -2.15 4.73 4.41
C ASP A 238 -1.96 4.97 2.89
N TYR A 239 -2.86 4.41 2.09
CA TYR A 239 -2.85 4.60 0.63
C TYR A 239 -3.10 6.06 0.25
N ILE A 240 -4.08 6.72 0.87
CA ILE A 240 -4.40 8.14 0.65
C ILE A 240 -3.20 9.00 1.01
N ALA A 241 -2.57 8.76 2.16
CA ALA A 241 -1.39 9.51 2.60
C ALA A 241 -0.25 9.41 1.57
N THR A 242 0.11 8.18 1.19
CA THR A 242 1.29 7.91 0.36
C THR A 242 1.08 8.17 -1.14
N SER A 243 -0.15 8.01 -1.64
CA SER A 243 -0.44 8.04 -3.08
C SER A 243 -1.25 9.25 -3.54
N PHE A 244 -1.78 10.05 -2.61
CA PHE A 244 -2.50 11.27 -2.91
C PHE A 244 -1.97 12.46 -2.11
N PHE A 245 -2.17 12.46 -0.78
CA PHE A 245 -1.99 13.65 0.04
C PHE A 245 -0.56 14.18 -0.02
N TYR A 246 0.43 13.36 0.37
CA TYR A 246 1.82 13.80 0.37
C TYR A 246 2.32 14.14 -1.05
N PRO A 247 2.10 13.30 -2.09
CA PRO A 247 2.48 13.66 -3.45
C PRO A 247 1.89 14.99 -3.94
N TYR A 248 0.62 15.26 -3.64
CA TYR A 248 -0.05 16.48 -4.08
C TYR A 248 0.48 17.72 -3.35
N VAL A 249 0.57 17.68 -2.02
CA VAL A 249 1.01 18.86 -1.25
C VAL A 249 2.50 19.16 -1.45
N THR A 250 3.36 18.14 -1.60
CA THR A 250 4.79 18.38 -1.85
C THR A 250 5.03 18.90 -3.26
N ARG A 251 4.21 18.50 -4.25
CA ARG A 251 4.25 19.09 -5.60
C ARG A 251 3.94 20.58 -5.55
N LEU A 252 2.86 20.99 -4.88
CA LEU A 252 2.51 22.41 -4.75
C LEU A 252 3.56 23.19 -3.94
N ALA A 253 4.21 22.55 -2.97
CA ALA A 253 5.30 23.18 -2.22
C ALA A 253 6.51 23.53 -3.11
N LEU A 254 6.77 22.79 -4.21
CA LEU A 254 7.81 23.16 -5.19
C LEU A 254 7.47 24.46 -5.92
N GLU A 255 6.18 24.78 -6.06
CA GLU A 255 5.68 26.05 -6.60
C GLU A 255 5.56 27.14 -5.51
N GLY A 256 5.99 26.87 -4.27
CA GLY A 256 5.83 27.78 -3.13
C GLY A 256 4.38 27.94 -2.66
N ARG A 257 3.49 27.02 -3.03
CA ARG A 257 2.05 27.10 -2.76
C ARG A 257 1.59 26.06 -1.75
N VAL A 258 0.56 26.42 -0.98
CA VAL A 258 -0.22 25.50 -0.15
C VAL A 258 -1.66 25.54 -0.69
N PRO A 259 -2.30 24.40 -0.98
CA PRO A 259 -3.66 24.43 -1.50
C PRO A 259 -4.64 24.89 -0.41
N GLU A 260 -5.71 25.54 -0.83
CA GLU A 260 -6.88 25.76 0.02
C GLU A 260 -7.73 24.48 0.14
N LEU A 261 -8.62 24.45 1.13
CA LEU A 261 -9.40 23.25 1.44
C LEU A 261 -10.28 22.81 0.26
N GLU A 262 -10.87 23.76 -0.46
CA GLU A 262 -11.69 23.54 -1.65
C GLU A 262 -10.86 22.94 -2.79
N GLU A 263 -9.65 23.46 -3.03
CA GLU A 263 -8.72 22.95 -4.06
C GLU A 263 -8.31 21.51 -3.73
N LEU A 264 -7.97 21.25 -2.45
CA LEU A 264 -7.62 19.92 -1.97
C LEU A 264 -8.79 18.92 -2.15
N ASN A 265 -10.02 19.33 -1.85
CA ASN A 265 -11.19 18.48 -1.99
C ASN A 265 -11.58 18.24 -3.46
N ALA A 266 -11.43 19.25 -4.33
CA ALA A 266 -11.63 19.08 -5.76
C ALA A 266 -10.64 18.05 -6.34
N GLU A 267 -9.36 18.17 -5.99
CA GLU A 267 -8.34 17.20 -6.43
C GLU A 267 -8.59 15.81 -5.81
N ALA A 268 -9.01 15.74 -4.53
CA ALA A 268 -9.29 14.46 -3.87
C ALA A 268 -10.41 13.69 -4.58
N ARG A 269 -11.49 14.38 -4.97
CA ARG A 269 -12.59 13.78 -5.75
C ARG A 269 -12.11 13.30 -7.11
N LEU A 270 -11.35 14.14 -7.83
CA LEU A 270 -10.78 13.77 -9.12
C LEU A 270 -9.89 12.53 -9.00
N TRP A 271 -9.00 12.50 -8.01
CA TRP A 271 -8.11 11.37 -7.77
C TRP A 271 -8.88 10.10 -7.39
N CYS A 272 -9.94 10.21 -6.59
CA CYS A 272 -10.81 9.07 -6.28
C CYS A 272 -11.42 8.48 -7.56
N GLY A 273 -11.99 9.33 -8.43
CA GLY A 273 -12.64 8.90 -9.68
C GLY A 273 -11.69 8.43 -10.78
N THR A 274 -10.45 8.92 -10.83
CA THR A 274 -9.52 8.65 -11.94
C THR A 274 -8.34 7.75 -11.59
N VAL A 275 -8.07 7.54 -10.30
CA VAL A 275 -6.94 6.73 -9.82
C VAL A 275 -7.40 5.69 -8.81
N ALA A 276 -7.99 6.12 -7.69
CA ALA A 276 -8.22 5.23 -6.56
C ALA A 276 -9.28 4.16 -6.82
N ASN A 277 -10.40 4.54 -7.45
CA ASN A 277 -11.54 3.65 -7.67
C ASN A 277 -11.51 2.93 -9.03
N VAL A 278 -10.58 3.28 -9.92
CA VAL A 278 -10.38 2.59 -11.22
C VAL A 278 -9.16 1.66 -11.22
N ARG A 279 -8.33 1.67 -10.17
CA ARG A 279 -7.18 0.77 -10.05
C ARG A 279 -7.62 -0.67 -9.83
N VAL A 280 -6.78 -1.62 -10.24
CA VAL A 280 -6.93 -3.03 -9.83
C VAL A 280 -6.49 -3.17 -8.37
N HIS A 281 -7.44 -3.44 -7.47
CA HIS A 281 -7.14 -3.52 -6.04
C HIS A 281 -6.43 -4.84 -5.69
N ALA A 282 -5.33 -4.75 -4.95
CA ALA A 282 -4.42 -5.88 -4.72
C ALA A 282 -5.08 -7.10 -4.04
N THR A 283 -6.05 -6.86 -3.14
CA THR A 283 -6.77 -7.92 -2.42
C THR A 283 -7.87 -8.56 -3.25
N THR A 284 -8.74 -7.76 -3.88
CA THR A 284 -9.94 -8.24 -4.61
C THR A 284 -9.64 -8.60 -6.05
N LYS A 285 -8.46 -8.21 -6.57
CA LYS A 285 -8.02 -8.43 -7.97
C LYS A 285 -8.97 -7.83 -9.01
N ALA A 286 -9.80 -6.88 -8.61
CA ALA A 286 -10.79 -6.22 -9.44
C ALA A 286 -10.76 -4.70 -9.20
N ARG A 287 -11.36 -3.93 -10.11
CA ARG A 287 -11.47 -2.48 -9.95
C ARG A 287 -12.66 -2.16 -9.03
N PRO A 288 -12.51 -1.25 -8.06
CA PRO A 288 -13.62 -0.83 -7.21
C PRO A 288 -14.84 -0.33 -8.00
N VAL A 289 -14.63 0.37 -9.10
CA VAL A 289 -15.70 0.86 -9.98
C VAL A 289 -16.55 -0.25 -10.59
N ASP A 290 -15.96 -1.39 -10.95
CA ASP A 290 -16.71 -2.51 -11.52
C ASP A 290 -17.55 -3.19 -10.45
N ARG A 291 -16.99 -3.34 -9.24
CA ARG A 291 -17.66 -3.99 -8.11
C ARG A 291 -18.68 -3.09 -7.42
N LEU A 292 -18.61 -1.77 -7.62
CA LEU A 292 -19.56 -0.82 -7.05
C LEU A 292 -20.97 -1.09 -7.57
N ILE A 293 -21.11 -1.63 -8.79
CA ILE A 293 -22.40 -1.98 -9.39
C ILE A 293 -23.15 -2.96 -8.48
N GLU A 294 -22.49 -4.05 -8.08
CA GLU A 294 -23.06 -5.05 -7.16
C GLU A 294 -23.34 -4.48 -5.76
N ASP A 295 -22.48 -3.57 -5.27
CA ASP A 295 -22.76 -2.86 -4.02
C ASP A 295 -24.05 -2.04 -4.14
N ARG A 296 -24.20 -1.26 -5.22
CA ARG A 296 -25.37 -0.39 -5.44
C ARG A 296 -26.67 -1.17 -5.61
N GLU A 297 -26.64 -2.30 -6.30
CA GLU A 297 -27.78 -3.20 -6.44
C GLU A 297 -28.23 -3.80 -5.10
N ALA A 298 -27.29 -4.04 -4.18
CA ALA A 298 -27.56 -4.62 -2.86
C ALA A 298 -27.87 -3.57 -1.76
N MET A 299 -27.53 -2.30 -1.99
CA MET A 299 -27.79 -1.21 -1.05
C MET A 299 -29.21 -0.65 -1.17
N GLN A 300 -29.70 -0.04 -0.10
CA GLN A 300 -30.95 0.72 -0.19
C GLN A 300 -30.70 2.02 -0.97
N PRO A 301 -31.65 2.50 -1.79
CA PRO A 301 -31.52 3.79 -2.45
C PRO A 301 -31.35 4.91 -1.43
N TYR A 302 -30.37 5.78 -1.65
CA TYR A 302 -30.21 6.97 -0.83
C TYR A 302 -31.08 8.11 -1.39
N THR A 303 -32.00 8.62 -0.58
CA THR A 303 -32.98 9.66 -0.98
C THR A 303 -32.52 11.09 -0.67
N GLY A 304 -31.31 11.25 -0.11
CA GLY A 304 -30.74 12.56 0.18
C GLY A 304 -30.10 13.23 -1.05
N PRO A 305 -29.52 14.43 -0.87
CA PRO A 305 -28.87 15.14 -1.96
C PRO A 305 -27.72 14.31 -2.53
N SER A 306 -27.79 14.00 -3.83
CA SER A 306 -26.72 13.34 -4.55
C SER A 306 -25.61 14.34 -4.85
N THR A 307 -24.38 14.01 -4.46
CA THR A 307 -23.18 14.73 -4.91
C THR A 307 -22.75 14.17 -6.24
N VAL A 308 -23.43 14.53 -7.33
CA VAL A 308 -22.87 14.33 -8.67
C VAL A 308 -21.82 15.42 -8.86
N PRO A 309 -20.54 15.09 -9.11
CA PRO A 309 -19.55 16.13 -9.33
C PRO A 309 -19.83 16.85 -10.65
N GLU A 310 -19.89 18.18 -10.61
CA GLU A 310 -19.65 19.00 -11.79
C GLU A 310 -18.23 18.71 -12.28
N SER A 311 -18.09 18.36 -13.56
CA SER A 311 -16.82 18.02 -14.18
C SER A 311 -15.95 19.27 -14.36
N THR A 312 -15.38 19.81 -13.28
CA THR A 312 -14.47 20.95 -13.38
C THR A 312 -13.02 20.47 -13.55
N VAL A 313 -12.63 20.44 -14.83
CA VAL A 313 -11.29 20.63 -15.40
C VAL A 313 -10.13 19.91 -14.68
N ALA A 314 -9.78 18.75 -15.23
CA ALA A 314 -8.48 18.15 -14.99
C ALA A 314 -7.36 19.14 -15.39
N ARG A 315 -6.62 19.69 -14.43
CA ARG A 315 -5.32 20.29 -14.75
C ARG A 315 -4.40 19.14 -15.17
N ARG A 316 -4.10 19.09 -16.47
CA ARG A 316 -3.14 18.14 -17.05
C ARG A 316 -1.81 18.25 -16.30
N TRP A 317 -1.15 17.11 -16.11
CA TRP A 317 0.25 17.05 -15.70
C TRP A 317 1.06 18.11 -16.46
N PRO A 318 1.75 19.04 -15.78
CA PRO A 318 2.75 19.83 -16.45
C PRO A 318 3.80 18.84 -16.98
N ARG A 319 3.91 18.75 -18.30
CA ARG A 319 5.07 18.13 -18.92
C ARG A 319 6.21 19.10 -18.69
N TYR A 320 6.99 18.89 -17.64
CA TYR A 320 8.27 19.55 -17.53
C TYR A 320 9.13 19.03 -18.67
N PRO A 321 9.55 19.89 -19.62
CA PRO A 321 10.55 19.50 -20.58
C PRO A 321 11.82 19.18 -19.79
N LEU A 322 12.22 17.90 -19.77
CA LEU A 322 13.50 17.50 -19.15
C LEU A 322 14.69 18.11 -19.92
N GLN A 323 14.46 18.60 -21.13
CA GLN A 323 15.39 19.40 -21.91
C GLN A 323 14.83 20.81 -22.03
N ARG A 324 15.63 21.81 -21.63
CA ARG A 324 15.36 23.21 -21.96
C ARG A 324 15.43 23.36 -23.48
N SER A 325 14.66 24.28 -24.03
CA SER A 325 14.76 24.60 -25.45
C SER A 325 16.15 25.19 -25.77
N PRO A 326 16.68 25.00 -26.99
CA PRO A 326 17.97 25.59 -27.38
C PRO A 326 18.03 27.11 -27.11
N ARG A 327 16.92 27.83 -27.31
CA ARG A 327 16.81 29.27 -27.00
C ARG A 327 17.03 29.61 -25.52
N GLU A 328 16.60 28.74 -24.61
CA GLU A 328 16.84 28.92 -23.17
C GLU A 328 18.30 28.63 -22.80
N TYR A 329 18.97 27.72 -23.51
CA TYR A 329 20.42 27.53 -23.38
C TYR A 329 21.20 28.73 -23.91
N ASP A 330 20.81 29.27 -25.07
CA ASP A 330 21.44 30.45 -25.67
C ASP A 330 21.33 31.68 -24.74
N ALA A 331 20.17 31.86 -24.08
CA ALA A 331 19.96 32.94 -23.12
C ALA A 331 20.83 32.82 -21.85
N LEU A 332 21.09 31.59 -21.38
CA LEU A 332 21.97 31.34 -20.23
C LEU A 332 23.44 31.56 -20.58
N LEU A 333 23.84 31.15 -21.78
CA LEU A 333 25.21 31.37 -22.29
C LEU A 333 25.49 32.87 -22.53
N LEU A 334 24.49 33.64 -22.95
CA LEU A 334 24.60 35.10 -23.07
C LEU A 334 24.69 35.81 -21.71
N GLN A 335 24.11 35.25 -20.65
CA GLN A 335 24.24 35.80 -19.29
C GLN A 335 25.59 35.46 -18.64
N GLU A 336 26.21 34.32 -18.96
CA GLU A 336 27.55 33.96 -18.47
C GLU A 336 28.69 34.67 -19.21
N GLY A 337 28.43 35.19 -20.43
CA GLY A 337 29.42 35.95 -21.20
C GLY A 337 29.50 37.45 -20.91
N ALA A 338 28.71 37.95 -19.95
CA ALA A 338 28.62 39.37 -19.59
C ALA A 338 29.28 39.72 -18.23
N GLN A 339 30.12 38.82 -17.69
CA GLN A 339 30.95 39.09 -16.50
C GLN A 339 32.41 39.36 -16.88
#